data_AF-A0A3A8QIB7-F1
#
_entry.id   AF-A0A3A8QIB7-F1
#
_cell.length_a   1.000
_cell.length_b   1.000
_cell.length_c   1.000
_cell.angle_alpha   90.00
_cell.angle_beta   90.00
_cell.angle_gamma   90.00
#
_symmetry.space_group_name_H-M   'P 1'
#
loop_
_entity.id
_entity.type
_entity.pdbx_description
1 polymer ?
#
loop_
_entity_poly.entity_id
_entity_poly.type
_entity_poly.pdbx_seq_one_letter_code
_entity_poly.pdbx_strand_id
1 'polypeptide(L)'
;MLLLAVLLCVACGDKTDPSPTNPPDAGTQGPATLIVHSDWWDHTLGLGNVERITVLLGDGSRFRAPLGRDGIARFRDAAITGPQDITVVMVGDGKVQVSTTLGVEGSEVWVRAGLGSLMGGFQGSRQATLTGRVTNLSGRRAQVQVVGNGFAGVTNTALDGTFSIDVWSETAGQVSLLVIDNPQAVSAVGMLRDIAVGEGRTVSGLVIPLDHPLDQRLPVEVTNLQPYQSLTDVSAHFMLGSEYLFTSNAVSGTPTEIMAMARTPPFDTVEARLRVTAGSSERTASGRVLASTWMAHEGVTSLALPAPMTLTSPTPGTEAAPGTVPRSGLTLRWSADPSAHTVTVRLSPMQGGPELSWDVTASASASGFTPFILPAEVSPLRELAAGRYFVRWSSRFLGTGLGYPELFKESPTLYGTNAWDTNAYGEVILQD
;
A
#
# COMPACT_ATOMS: atom_id res chain seq x y z
N MET A 1 27.88 9.42 44.13
CA MET A 1 29.10 9.72 43.35
C MET A 1 29.64 8.38 42.86
N LEU A 2 29.65 8.19 41.52
CA LEU A 2 30.39 7.19 40.70
C LEU A 2 30.30 5.68 41.06
N LEU A 3 29.78 4.84 40.14
CA LEU A 3 30.52 3.97 39.19
C LEU A 3 31.35 2.89 39.91
N LEU A 4 31.49 1.64 39.47
CA LEU A 4 30.95 0.78 38.41
C LEU A 4 31.77 -0.52 38.57
N ALA A 5 31.23 -1.64 38.09
CA ALA A 5 32.00 -2.76 37.56
C ALA A 5 32.83 -3.61 38.54
N VAL A 6 32.46 -4.89 38.59
CA VAL A 6 33.29 -6.06 38.25
C VAL A 6 32.66 -7.21 38.99
N LEU A 7 31.66 -7.86 38.39
CA LEU A 7 31.26 -9.23 38.72
C LEU A 7 30.19 -9.64 37.72
N LEU A 8 30.63 -10.15 36.57
CA LEU A 8 30.03 -11.30 35.86
C LEU A 8 30.75 -11.46 34.52
N CYS A 9 31.98 -11.97 34.61
CA CYS A 9 32.57 -12.78 33.55
C CYS A 9 32.54 -14.24 33.98
N VAL A 10 32.41 -15.11 32.98
CA VAL A 10 32.65 -16.55 32.98
C VAL A 10 31.45 -17.43 33.34
N ALA A 11 30.66 -17.73 32.31
CA ALA A 11 30.28 -19.12 32.01
C ALA A 11 30.17 -19.26 30.48
N CYS A 12 31.30 -19.60 29.86
CA CYS A 12 31.38 -20.13 28.52
C CYS A 12 30.70 -21.50 28.46
N GLY A 13 30.00 -21.78 27.37
CA GLY A 13 29.56 -23.12 26.99
C GLY A 13 29.52 -23.19 25.47
N ASP A 14 30.55 -23.81 24.90
CA ASP A 14 30.80 -24.02 23.49
C ASP A 14 29.60 -24.61 22.74
N LYS A 15 29.29 -24.02 21.58
CA LYS A 15 28.87 -24.77 20.39
C LYS A 15 29.79 -24.36 19.25
N THR A 16 30.71 -25.27 18.96
CA THR A 16 31.64 -25.27 17.84
C THR A 16 30.94 -24.97 16.52
N ASP A 17 31.39 -23.91 15.88
CA ASP A 17 31.16 -23.58 14.46
C ASP A 17 31.64 -24.72 13.54
N PRO A 18 30.84 -25.14 12.55
CA PRO A 18 31.39 -25.51 11.26
C PRO A 18 31.57 -24.23 10.45
N SER A 19 32.83 -23.88 10.18
CA SER A 19 33.23 -22.74 9.34
C SER A 19 32.39 -22.63 8.06
N PRO A 20 31.78 -21.47 7.77
CA PRO A 20 31.40 -21.17 6.40
C PRO A 20 32.68 -20.83 5.64
N THR A 21 32.96 -21.59 4.58
CA THR A 21 33.85 -21.18 3.49
C THR A 21 33.54 -19.74 3.12
N ASN A 22 34.52 -18.85 3.31
CA ASN A 22 34.44 -17.40 3.17
C ASN A 22 33.53 -16.95 2.01
N PRO A 23 32.44 -16.19 2.25
CA PRO A 23 31.91 -15.30 1.22
C PRO A 23 32.97 -14.22 0.92
N PRO A 24 33.07 -13.71 -0.32
CA PRO A 24 34.06 -12.69 -0.65
C PRO A 24 33.89 -11.47 0.27
N ASP A 25 35.02 -11.07 0.82
CA ASP A 25 35.21 -10.02 1.82
C ASP A 25 34.45 -8.74 1.42
N ALA A 26 33.54 -8.29 2.29
CA ALA A 26 32.88 -6.99 2.14
C ALA A 26 33.89 -5.90 2.50
N GLY A 27 34.78 -5.59 1.56
CA GLY A 27 35.91 -4.67 1.70
C GLY A 27 35.54 -3.41 2.46
N THR A 28 36.19 -3.22 3.61
CA THR A 28 36.11 -2.01 4.44
C THR A 28 37.14 -1.01 3.94
N GLN A 29 36.72 -0.05 3.12
CA GLN A 29 37.15 1.37 3.11
C GLN A 29 36.55 2.11 1.90
N GLY A 30 35.68 3.08 2.17
CA GLY A 30 35.01 3.96 1.18
C GLY A 30 33.50 4.11 1.44
N PRO A 31 32.88 5.29 1.16
CA PRO A 31 31.43 5.43 1.22
C PRO A 31 30.76 4.50 0.20
N ALA A 32 29.57 3.99 0.52
CA ALA A 32 28.80 3.19 -0.43
C ALA A 32 28.40 4.06 -1.63
N THR A 33 28.56 3.54 -2.85
CA THR A 33 28.10 4.20 -4.08
C THR A 33 26.58 4.06 -4.24
N LEU A 34 26.03 2.96 -3.74
CA LEU A 34 24.59 2.69 -3.70
C LEU A 34 24.21 1.99 -2.39
N ILE A 35 23.16 2.50 -1.75
CA ILE A 35 22.51 1.90 -0.57
C ILE A 35 21.08 1.53 -0.95
N VAL A 36 20.73 0.27 -0.73
CA VAL A 36 19.36 -0.23 -0.93
C VAL A 36 18.77 -0.58 0.43
N HIS A 37 17.70 0.13 0.80
CA HIS A 37 16.87 -0.15 1.96
C HIS A 37 15.70 -1.04 1.58
N SER A 38 15.33 -1.96 2.45
CA SER A 38 14.22 -2.86 2.21
C SER A 38 13.62 -3.47 3.47
N ASP A 39 12.30 -3.63 3.46
CA ASP A 39 11.49 -4.27 4.50
C ASP A 39 11.13 -5.73 4.18
N TRP A 40 11.79 -6.36 3.20
CA TRP A 40 11.54 -7.77 2.84
C TRP A 40 11.75 -8.76 3.99
N TRP A 41 12.56 -8.43 5.01
CA TRP A 41 12.66 -9.25 6.22
C TRP A 41 11.35 -9.28 7.03
N ASP A 42 10.54 -8.22 6.95
CA ASP A 42 9.27 -8.09 7.64
C ASP A 42 8.09 -8.60 6.79
N HIS A 43 8.33 -8.92 5.52
CA HIS A 43 7.32 -9.34 4.56
C HIS A 43 7.65 -10.71 3.95
N THR A 44 7.26 -11.77 4.67
CA THR A 44 7.62 -13.17 4.34
C THR A 44 6.40 -14.05 4.06
N LEU A 45 5.29 -13.45 3.61
CA LEU A 45 4.02 -14.17 3.37
C LEU A 45 4.23 -15.35 2.41
N GLY A 46 4.16 -16.57 2.95
CA GLY A 46 4.18 -17.83 2.18
C GLY A 46 5.55 -18.46 1.93
N LEU A 47 6.65 -17.84 2.38
CA LEU A 47 8.03 -18.36 2.26
C LEU A 47 8.49 -19.20 3.45
N GLY A 48 7.79 -19.14 4.59
CA GLY A 48 8.21 -19.81 5.81
C GLY A 48 9.43 -19.12 6.46
N ASN A 49 10.34 -19.89 7.05
CA ASN A 49 11.55 -19.35 7.67
C ASN A 49 12.53 -18.88 6.59
N VAL A 50 12.66 -17.55 6.43
CA VAL A 50 13.63 -16.97 5.51
C VAL A 50 15.05 -17.17 6.02
N GLU A 51 15.82 -17.95 5.27
CA GLU A 51 17.22 -18.27 5.55
C GLU A 51 18.12 -17.10 5.21
N ARG A 52 17.91 -16.50 4.03
CA ARG A 52 18.73 -15.41 3.51
C ARG A 52 18.01 -14.56 2.47
N ILE A 53 18.45 -13.31 2.38
CA ILE A 53 18.04 -12.36 1.36
C ILE A 53 19.29 -11.74 0.73
N THR A 54 19.36 -11.73 -0.60
CA THR A 54 20.47 -11.13 -1.36
C THR A 54 19.92 -10.09 -2.32
N VAL A 55 20.57 -8.93 -2.37
CA VAL A 55 20.28 -7.87 -3.34
C VAL A 55 21.31 -7.96 -4.48
N LEU A 56 20.83 -7.96 -5.71
CA LEU A 56 21.60 -7.97 -6.95
C LEU A 56 21.37 -6.66 -7.69
N LEU A 57 22.39 -6.17 -8.39
CA LEU A 57 22.20 -5.17 -9.44
C LEU A 57 22.16 -5.88 -10.80
N GLY A 58 21.11 -5.65 -11.57
CA GLY A 58 20.79 -6.40 -12.79
C GLY A 58 20.64 -7.89 -12.50
N ASP A 59 21.37 -8.71 -13.26
CA ASP A 59 21.36 -10.17 -13.12
C ASP A 59 22.25 -10.70 -11.96
N GLY A 60 22.96 -9.82 -11.28
CA GLY A 60 23.88 -10.18 -10.20
C GLY A 60 25.20 -10.82 -10.66
N SER A 61 25.51 -10.77 -11.96
CA SER A 61 26.78 -11.24 -12.52
C SER A 61 27.98 -10.45 -12.00
N ARG A 62 27.79 -9.15 -11.77
CA ARG A 62 28.85 -8.22 -11.31
C ARG A 62 28.66 -7.77 -9.86
N PHE A 63 27.44 -7.47 -9.44
CA PHE A 63 27.17 -6.85 -8.15
C PHE A 63 26.11 -7.61 -7.36
N ARG A 64 26.47 -8.00 -6.14
CA ARG A 64 25.62 -8.72 -5.20
C ARG A 64 26.03 -8.39 -3.78
N ALA A 65 25.06 -8.18 -2.91
CA ALA A 65 25.28 -7.91 -1.50
C ALA A 65 24.19 -8.61 -0.67
N PRO A 66 24.51 -9.21 0.48
CA PRO A 66 23.48 -9.69 1.40
C PRO A 66 22.65 -8.50 1.91
N LEU A 67 21.34 -8.71 2.05
CA LEU A 67 20.50 -7.77 2.79
C LEU A 67 20.70 -8.04 4.28
N GLY A 68 21.30 -7.10 5.00
CA GLY A 68 21.46 -7.22 6.44
C GLY A 68 20.11 -7.31 7.15
N ARG A 69 20.09 -7.82 8.39
CA ARG A 69 18.88 -7.83 9.24
C ARG A 69 18.41 -6.42 9.61
N ASP A 70 19.25 -5.41 9.40
CA ASP A 70 18.92 -3.99 9.44
C ASP A 70 18.10 -3.53 8.22
N GLY A 71 17.85 -4.40 7.24
CA GLY A 71 17.15 -4.08 6.00
C GLY A 71 18.01 -3.35 4.98
N ILE A 72 19.34 -3.38 5.10
CA ILE A 72 20.24 -2.57 4.26
C ILE A 72 21.22 -3.44 3.48
N ALA A 73 21.30 -3.22 2.17
CA ALA A 73 22.36 -3.73 1.29
C ALA A 73 23.21 -2.56 0.79
N ARG A 74 24.54 -2.74 0.80
CA ARG A 74 25.49 -1.67 0.48
C ARG A 74 26.42 -2.13 -0.64
N PHE A 75 26.52 -1.32 -1.69
CA PHE A 75 27.41 -1.56 -2.82
C PHE A 75 28.51 -0.49 -2.87
N ARG A 76 29.74 -0.92 -3.12
CA ARG A 76 30.95 -0.08 -3.11
C ARG A 76 31.75 -0.30 -4.40
N ASP A 77 31.26 0.25 -5.51
CA ASP A 77 31.99 0.29 -6.78
C ASP A 77 31.64 1.60 -7.50
N ALA A 78 32.65 2.37 -7.91
CA ALA A 78 32.47 3.64 -8.60
C ALA A 78 31.87 3.51 -10.01
N ALA A 79 31.86 2.29 -10.57
CA ALA A 79 31.21 2.00 -11.84
C ALA A 79 29.68 1.85 -11.73
N ILE A 80 29.13 1.87 -10.51
CA ILE A 80 27.69 1.94 -10.30
C ILE A 80 27.26 3.38 -10.56
N THR A 81 26.77 3.63 -11.77
CA THR A 81 26.36 4.96 -12.24
C THR A 81 25.05 4.87 -12.99
N GLY A 82 24.18 5.88 -12.82
CA GLY A 82 22.89 5.95 -13.49
C GLY A 82 21.84 4.98 -12.92
N PRO A 83 20.69 4.84 -13.59
CA PRO A 83 19.60 3.97 -13.16
C PRO A 83 20.07 2.51 -13.01
N GLN A 84 19.64 1.84 -11.94
CA GLN A 84 19.96 0.44 -11.65
C GLN A 84 18.71 -0.42 -11.64
N ASP A 85 18.79 -1.62 -12.22
CA ASP A 85 17.82 -2.67 -11.96
C ASP A 85 18.20 -3.34 -10.64
N ILE A 86 17.28 -3.39 -9.67
CA ILE A 86 17.54 -3.94 -8.35
C ILE A 86 16.72 -5.21 -8.19
N THR A 87 17.40 -6.34 -8.02
CA THR A 87 16.75 -7.64 -7.79
C THR A 87 16.99 -8.12 -6.37
N VAL A 88 15.93 -8.31 -5.60
CA VAL A 88 15.96 -8.94 -4.28
C VAL A 88 15.60 -10.41 -4.43
N VAL A 89 16.48 -11.29 -3.96
CA VAL A 89 16.29 -12.74 -3.95
C VAL A 89 16.17 -13.22 -2.52
N MET A 90 15.04 -13.81 -2.18
CA MET A 90 14.74 -14.40 -0.88
C MET A 90 14.70 -15.92 -0.99
N VAL A 91 15.35 -16.60 -0.06
CA VAL A 91 15.40 -18.07 0.01
C VAL A 91 14.93 -18.51 1.40
N GLY A 92 14.01 -19.46 1.46
CA GLY A 92 13.53 -20.09 2.70
C GLY A 92 12.71 -21.35 2.42
N ASP A 93 12.62 -22.29 3.36
CA ASP A 93 11.81 -23.52 3.33
C ASP A 93 11.55 -24.16 1.93
N GLY A 94 12.59 -24.29 1.10
CA GLY A 94 12.50 -24.89 -0.25
C GLY A 94 11.85 -24.00 -1.32
N LYS A 95 11.66 -22.71 -1.04
CA LYS A 95 11.05 -21.70 -1.89
C LYS A 95 12.00 -20.53 -2.13
N VAL A 96 11.80 -19.88 -3.28
CA VAL A 96 12.57 -18.74 -3.74
C VAL A 96 11.60 -17.68 -4.25
N GLN A 97 11.68 -16.47 -3.70
CA GLN A 97 10.96 -15.32 -4.23
C GLN A 97 11.97 -14.31 -4.75
N VAL A 98 11.76 -13.90 -6.00
CA VAL A 98 12.57 -12.91 -6.68
C VAL A 98 11.73 -11.69 -6.93
N SER A 99 12.20 -10.50 -6.54
CA SER A 99 11.56 -9.24 -6.86
C SER A 99 12.54 -8.34 -7.59
N THR A 100 12.21 -7.94 -8.82
CA THR A 100 13.05 -7.07 -9.65
C THR A 100 12.38 -5.72 -9.87
N THR A 101 13.06 -4.66 -9.51
CA THR A 101 12.63 -3.27 -9.75
C THR A 101 13.53 -2.64 -10.80
N LEU A 102 12.96 -2.15 -11.90
CA LEU A 102 13.71 -1.67 -13.06
C LEU A 102 13.99 -0.16 -13.01
N GLY A 103 15.20 0.24 -13.43
CA GLY A 103 15.53 1.64 -13.68
C GLY A 103 15.40 2.54 -12.45
N VAL A 104 15.84 2.06 -11.28
CA VAL A 104 15.82 2.84 -10.03
C VAL A 104 16.96 3.85 -10.03
N GLU A 105 16.63 5.13 -9.85
CA GLU A 105 17.60 6.22 -9.78
C GLU A 105 17.90 6.62 -8.33
N GLY A 106 19.16 6.93 -8.04
CA GLY A 106 19.61 7.44 -6.75
C GLY A 106 20.81 6.67 -6.20
N SER A 107 21.54 7.31 -5.27
CA SER A 107 22.61 6.67 -4.50
C SER A 107 22.11 6.00 -3.21
N GLU A 108 20.86 6.28 -2.82
CA GLU A 108 20.20 5.71 -1.65
C GLU A 108 18.70 5.58 -1.95
N VAL A 109 18.17 4.36 -1.88
CA VAL A 109 16.84 4.02 -2.41
C VAL A 109 16.12 3.01 -1.51
N TRP A 110 14.79 3.06 -1.47
CA TRP A 110 13.94 2.16 -0.69
C TRP A 110 13.14 1.24 -1.61
N VAL A 111 13.48 -0.05 -1.62
CA VAL A 111 12.79 -1.08 -2.40
C VAL A 111 11.98 -1.95 -1.45
N ARG A 112 10.66 -1.70 -1.40
CA ARG A 112 9.74 -2.26 -0.41
C ARG A 112 8.95 -3.46 -0.93
N ALA A 113 8.61 -4.37 -0.04
CA ALA A 113 7.93 -5.63 -0.33
C ALA A 113 6.44 -5.51 -0.65
N GLY A 114 5.79 -4.50 -0.08
CA GLY A 114 4.36 -4.29 -0.22
C GLY A 114 4.02 -2.81 -0.14
N LEU A 115 3.68 -2.20 -1.28
CA LEU A 115 3.12 -0.85 -1.36
C LEU A 115 1.67 -0.79 -0.82
N GLY A 116 1.35 -1.47 0.29
CA GLY A 116 -0.04 -1.72 0.71
C GLY A 116 -0.29 -2.11 2.17
N SER A 117 0.65 -1.95 3.10
CA SER A 117 0.33 -2.19 4.52
C SER A 117 1.09 -1.25 5.44
N LEU A 118 0.51 -0.07 5.67
CA LEU A 118 0.91 0.86 6.72
C LEU A 118 -0.32 1.18 7.57
N MET A 119 -0.58 0.34 8.57
CA MET A 119 -1.50 0.64 9.66
C MET A 119 -0.79 0.24 10.96
N GLY A 120 0.19 1.05 11.34
CA GLY A 120 0.78 0.99 12.68
C GLY A 120 -0.26 1.42 13.70
N GLY A 121 -0.49 0.58 14.71
CA GLY A 121 -1.33 0.94 15.85
C GLY A 121 -0.74 2.16 16.57
N PHE A 122 -1.62 3.08 16.96
CA PHE A 122 -1.24 4.32 17.60
C PHE A 122 -0.59 4.07 18.98
N GLN A 123 0.68 4.40 19.15
CA GLN A 123 1.38 4.40 20.44
C GLN A 123 1.35 5.83 21.01
N GLY A 124 0.49 6.11 21.98
CA GLY A 124 0.40 7.44 22.59
C GLY A 124 -0.09 7.39 24.03
N SER A 125 0.03 8.50 24.75
CA SER A 125 -0.47 8.66 26.11
C SER A 125 -1.83 9.39 26.11
N ARG A 126 -2.62 9.21 27.18
CA ARG A 126 -3.91 9.90 27.29
C ARG A 126 -3.67 11.40 27.50
N GLN A 127 -4.00 12.20 26.50
CA GLN A 127 -3.94 13.65 26.59
C GLN A 127 -5.12 14.22 27.35
N ALA A 128 -6.35 13.83 27.04
CA ALA A 128 -7.52 14.41 27.69
C ALA A 128 -8.69 13.42 27.80
N THR A 129 -9.64 13.71 28.68
CA THR A 129 -10.98 13.11 28.66
C THR A 129 -11.98 14.18 28.27
N LEU A 130 -12.67 14.00 27.15
CA LEU A 130 -13.70 14.91 26.67
C LEU A 130 -15.07 14.35 27.02
N THR A 131 -15.91 15.14 27.67
CA THR A 131 -17.28 14.76 28.04
C THR A 131 -18.28 15.77 27.55
N GLY A 132 -19.45 15.28 27.13
CA GLY A 132 -20.43 16.13 26.51
C GLY A 132 -21.71 15.41 26.15
N ARG A 133 -22.48 16.06 25.29
CA ARG A 133 -23.75 15.55 24.79
C ARG A 133 -23.91 15.84 23.31
N VAL A 134 -24.40 14.83 22.58
CA VAL A 134 -24.91 14.98 21.22
C VAL A 134 -26.38 15.38 21.28
N THR A 135 -26.75 16.45 20.58
CA THR A 135 -28.15 16.90 20.45
C THR A 135 -28.73 16.49 19.10
N ASN A 136 -30.06 16.50 18.96
CA ASN A 136 -30.80 16.04 17.78
C ASN A 136 -30.63 14.54 17.42
N LEU A 137 -30.23 13.74 18.42
CA LEU A 137 -30.08 12.30 18.30
C LEU A 137 -31.45 11.61 18.20
N SER A 138 -31.62 10.70 17.24
CA SER A 138 -32.88 9.97 16.98
C SER A 138 -33.15 8.81 17.95
N GLY A 139 -32.72 8.92 19.22
CA GLY A 139 -32.88 7.88 20.25
C GLY A 139 -32.02 6.63 20.04
N ARG A 140 -30.99 6.71 19.17
CA ARG A 140 -30.00 5.66 18.88
C ARG A 140 -28.62 6.13 19.31
N ARG A 141 -27.71 5.20 19.63
CA ARG A 141 -26.32 5.56 19.93
C ARG A 141 -25.64 6.08 18.66
N ALA A 142 -24.99 7.24 18.74
CA ALA A 142 -24.10 7.74 17.71
C ALA A 142 -22.65 7.40 18.06
N GLN A 143 -21.78 7.32 17.06
CA GLN A 143 -20.34 7.24 17.25
C GLN A 143 -19.76 8.65 17.36
N VAL A 144 -18.89 8.87 18.35
CA VAL A 144 -18.12 10.10 18.49
C VAL A 144 -16.65 9.76 18.30
N GLN A 145 -15.97 10.46 17.40
CA GLN A 145 -14.55 10.24 17.11
C GLN A 145 -13.75 11.53 17.20
N VAL A 146 -12.52 11.39 17.65
CA VAL A 146 -11.51 12.44 17.65
C VAL A 146 -10.93 12.55 16.24
N VAL A 147 -10.86 13.76 15.71
CA VAL A 147 -10.29 14.08 14.41
C VAL A 147 -9.15 15.06 14.61
N GLY A 148 -7.95 14.66 14.22
CA GLY A 148 -6.74 15.48 14.28
C GLY A 148 -5.51 14.64 14.02
N ASN A 149 -4.56 15.17 13.24
CA ASN A 149 -3.35 14.45 12.88
C ASN A 149 -2.56 14.04 14.13
N GLY A 150 -2.28 12.74 14.27
CA GLY A 150 -1.59 12.19 15.44
C GLY A 150 -2.44 12.13 16.71
N PHE A 151 -3.77 12.20 16.60
CA PHE A 151 -4.70 12.02 17.71
C PHE A 151 -5.62 10.82 17.45
N ALA A 152 -5.98 10.12 18.52
CA ALA A 152 -6.90 9.00 18.46
C ALA A 152 -7.94 9.06 19.59
N GLY A 153 -9.13 8.56 19.31
CA GLY A 153 -10.19 8.39 20.28
C GLY A 153 -11.49 8.09 19.55
N VAL A 154 -12.21 7.08 20.03
CA VAL A 154 -13.56 6.77 19.56
C VAL A 154 -14.41 6.28 20.72
N THR A 155 -15.66 6.69 20.77
CA THR A 155 -16.65 6.19 21.72
C THR A 155 -18.02 6.13 21.08
N ASN A 156 -18.99 5.59 21.80
CA ASN A 156 -20.39 5.70 21.43
C ASN A 156 -21.13 6.53 22.49
N THR A 157 -22.11 7.30 22.06
CA THR A 157 -23.00 7.98 23.00
C THR A 157 -23.86 6.96 23.76
N ALA A 158 -24.31 7.34 24.95
CA ALA A 158 -25.50 6.76 25.55
C ALA A 158 -26.76 7.14 24.74
N LEU A 159 -27.89 6.52 25.07
CA LEU A 159 -29.17 6.77 24.39
C LEU A 159 -29.71 8.19 24.61
N ASP A 160 -29.31 8.84 25.70
CA ASP A 160 -29.63 10.25 25.98
C ASP A 160 -28.68 11.23 25.25
N GLY A 161 -27.71 10.71 24.49
CA GLY A 161 -26.72 11.47 23.74
C GLY A 161 -25.46 11.81 24.54
N THR A 162 -25.36 11.46 25.83
CA THR A 162 -24.15 11.73 26.61
C THR A 162 -22.97 10.89 26.14
N PHE A 163 -21.76 11.43 26.20
CA PHE A 163 -20.54 10.71 25.85
C PHE A 163 -19.38 11.06 26.77
N SER A 164 -18.43 10.14 26.85
CA SER A 164 -17.10 10.34 27.42
C SER A 164 -16.10 9.64 26.52
N ILE A 165 -15.07 10.37 26.11
CA ILE A 165 -14.05 9.89 25.17
C ILE A 165 -12.68 10.31 25.66
N ASP A 166 -11.76 9.35 25.71
CA ASP A 166 -10.35 9.64 25.97
C ASP A 166 -9.64 9.96 24.65
N VAL A 167 -8.88 11.05 24.66
CA VAL A 167 -8.04 11.51 23.56
C VAL A 167 -6.62 11.05 23.83
N TRP A 168 -6.05 10.33 22.88
CA TRP A 168 -4.70 9.78 22.95
C TRP A 168 -3.82 10.48 21.93
N SER A 169 -2.64 10.92 22.36
CA SER A 169 -1.58 11.48 21.50
C SER A 169 -0.22 11.44 22.19
N GLU A 170 0.86 11.64 21.43
CA GLU A 170 2.20 11.91 21.98
C GLU A 170 2.30 13.31 22.57
N THR A 171 1.57 14.28 22.00
CA THR A 171 1.68 15.70 22.37
C THR A 171 0.31 16.34 22.61
N ALA A 172 0.30 17.42 23.39
CA ALA A 172 -0.86 18.31 23.49
C ALA A 172 -1.14 19.01 22.14
N GLY A 173 -2.37 19.47 21.92
CA GLY A 173 -2.76 20.12 20.68
C GLY A 173 -4.23 20.52 20.60
N GLN A 174 -4.76 20.59 19.39
CA GLN A 174 -6.17 20.86 19.11
C GLN A 174 -6.77 19.72 18.29
N VAL A 175 -7.98 19.32 18.64
CA VAL A 175 -8.73 18.28 17.94
C VAL A 175 -10.11 18.78 17.58
N SER A 176 -10.73 18.14 16.60
CA SER A 176 -12.17 18.23 16.38
C SER A 176 -12.84 16.96 16.91
N LEU A 177 -14.09 17.06 17.34
CA LEU A 177 -14.95 15.90 17.57
C LEU A 177 -15.94 15.81 16.41
N LEU A 178 -15.94 14.66 15.74
CA LEU A 178 -16.97 14.30 14.76
C LEU A 178 -17.95 13.34 15.41
N VAL A 179 -19.23 13.54 15.15
CA VAL A 179 -20.32 12.64 15.51
C VAL A 179 -20.93 12.08 14.24
N ILE A 180 -21.12 10.76 14.21
CA ILE A 180 -21.74 10.02 13.12
C ILE A 180 -22.93 9.26 13.71
N ASP A 181 -24.11 9.42 13.12
CA ASP A 181 -25.34 8.78 13.61
C ASP A 181 -25.28 7.24 13.54
N ASN A 182 -24.78 6.70 12.43
CA ASN A 182 -24.56 5.27 12.19
C ASN A 182 -23.38 5.07 11.22
N PRO A 183 -22.24 4.53 11.66
CA PRO A 183 -21.06 4.37 10.82
C PRO A 183 -21.26 3.38 9.66
N GLN A 184 -22.28 2.52 9.69
CA GLN A 184 -22.58 1.59 8.60
C GLN A 184 -23.46 2.21 7.50
N ALA A 185 -24.23 3.24 7.84
CA ALA A 185 -25.16 3.91 6.93
C ALA A 185 -25.39 5.32 7.46
N VAL A 186 -24.42 6.19 7.18
CA VAL A 186 -24.39 7.57 7.69
C VAL A 186 -25.58 8.33 7.10
N SER A 187 -26.43 8.89 7.95
CA SER A 187 -27.55 9.74 7.53
C SER A 187 -27.44 11.18 8.00
N ALA A 188 -26.67 11.41 9.07
CA ALA A 188 -26.35 12.75 9.54
C ALA A 188 -25.00 12.74 10.29
N VAL A 189 -24.33 13.89 10.26
CA VAL A 189 -23.11 14.12 11.01
C VAL A 189 -23.18 15.44 11.79
N GLY A 190 -22.32 15.55 12.79
CA GLY A 190 -22.11 16.74 13.58
C GLY A 190 -20.63 16.93 13.84
N MET A 191 -20.15 18.17 13.93
CA MET A 191 -18.75 18.42 14.25
C MET A 191 -18.61 19.58 15.23
N LEU A 192 -17.64 19.48 16.12
CA LEU A 192 -17.16 20.56 16.96
C LEU A 192 -15.66 20.69 16.79
N ARG A 193 -15.17 21.89 16.50
CA ARG A 193 -13.77 22.13 16.11
C ARG A 193 -12.97 22.79 17.23
N ASP A 194 -11.65 22.77 17.04
CA ASP A 194 -10.67 23.56 17.79
C ASP A 194 -10.71 23.34 19.31
N ILE A 195 -10.94 22.09 19.72
CA ILE A 195 -10.96 21.68 21.13
C ILE A 195 -9.52 21.48 21.59
N ALA A 196 -9.05 22.34 22.51
CA ALA A 196 -7.74 22.21 23.09
C ALA A 196 -7.63 20.97 24.01
N VAL A 197 -6.63 20.14 23.76
CA VAL A 197 -6.31 18.94 24.53
C VAL A 197 -4.86 18.96 25.02
N GLY A 198 -4.61 18.35 26.17
CA GLY A 198 -3.27 18.25 26.74
C GLY A 198 -3.31 17.53 28.08
N GLU A 199 -2.21 16.86 28.40
CA GLU A 199 -2.08 15.84 29.45
C GLU A 199 -2.95 16.06 30.70
N GLY A 200 -3.76 15.05 31.02
CA GLY A 200 -4.57 14.99 32.24
C GLY A 200 -5.75 15.96 32.30
N ARG A 201 -6.05 16.70 31.24
CA ARG A 201 -7.21 17.61 31.20
C ARG A 201 -8.52 16.86 31.01
N THR A 202 -9.54 17.29 31.76
CA THR A 202 -10.93 16.95 31.44
C THR A 202 -11.59 18.19 30.86
N VAL A 203 -12.16 18.07 29.66
CA VAL A 203 -12.98 19.13 29.05
C VAL A 203 -14.42 18.63 29.05
N SER A 204 -15.30 19.36 29.73
CA SER A 204 -16.68 18.95 29.97
C SER A 204 -17.69 19.94 29.42
N GLY A 205 -18.94 19.48 29.25
CA GLY A 205 -20.03 20.32 28.78
C GLY A 205 -19.99 20.60 27.28
N LEU A 206 -19.24 19.79 26.51
CA LEU A 206 -19.22 19.89 25.06
C LEU A 206 -20.60 19.54 24.49
N VAL A 207 -21.09 20.35 23.55
CA VAL A 207 -22.36 20.13 22.88
C VAL A 207 -22.09 20.02 21.39
N ILE A 208 -22.44 18.88 20.80
CA ILE A 208 -22.27 18.65 19.36
C ILE A 208 -23.65 18.40 18.75
N PRO A 209 -24.14 19.30 17.89
CA PRO A 209 -25.40 19.07 17.19
C PRO A 209 -25.20 18.06 16.05
N LEU A 210 -26.08 17.07 15.97
CA LEU A 210 -26.19 16.18 14.82
C LEU A 210 -27.13 16.83 13.78
N ASP A 211 -26.63 17.83 13.07
CA ASP A 211 -27.44 18.79 12.30
C ASP A 211 -27.07 18.89 10.81
N HIS A 212 -26.07 18.15 10.34
CA HIS A 212 -25.72 18.09 8.92
C HIS A 212 -26.24 16.78 8.31
N PRO A 213 -27.47 16.75 7.79
CA PRO A 213 -27.99 15.58 7.10
C PRO A 213 -27.19 15.30 5.83
N LEU A 214 -27.04 14.02 5.49
CA LEU A 214 -26.55 13.59 4.18
C LEU A 214 -27.75 13.48 3.24
N ASP A 215 -28.35 14.60 2.86
CA ASP A 215 -29.56 14.68 2.04
C ASP A 215 -29.33 15.31 0.65
N GLN A 216 -28.13 15.80 0.37
CA GLN A 216 -27.74 16.29 -0.94
C GLN A 216 -27.38 15.11 -1.85
N ARG A 217 -27.94 15.10 -3.05
CA ARG A 217 -27.64 14.08 -4.07
C ARG A 217 -26.73 14.69 -5.11
N LEU A 218 -25.48 14.26 -5.11
CA LEU A 218 -24.49 14.73 -6.08
C LEU A 218 -24.38 13.70 -7.22
N PRO A 219 -24.70 14.10 -8.47
CA PRO A 219 -24.62 13.20 -9.61
C PRO A 219 -23.17 12.85 -9.93
N VAL A 220 -22.95 11.57 -10.21
CA VAL A 220 -21.65 11.02 -10.61
C VAL A 220 -21.78 10.44 -12.01
N GLU A 221 -20.87 10.83 -12.89
CA GLU A 221 -20.74 10.26 -14.22
C GLU A 221 -19.42 9.49 -14.33
N VAL A 222 -19.51 8.18 -14.51
CA VAL A 222 -18.34 7.32 -14.76
C VAL A 222 -18.29 6.96 -16.23
N THR A 223 -17.22 7.35 -16.91
CA THR A 223 -16.97 7.04 -18.32
C THR A 223 -15.86 6.00 -18.48
N ASN A 224 -15.72 5.45 -19.68
CA ASN A 224 -14.79 4.34 -19.98
C ASN A 224 -15.04 3.09 -19.10
N LEU A 225 -16.31 2.80 -18.81
CA LEU A 225 -16.68 1.61 -18.04
C LEU A 225 -16.38 0.31 -18.78
N GLN A 226 -16.44 0.32 -20.11
CA GLN A 226 -15.85 -0.74 -20.91
C GLN A 226 -14.32 -0.56 -20.90
N PRO A 227 -13.54 -1.62 -20.63
CA PRO A 227 -13.94 -3.03 -20.71
C PRO A 227 -14.24 -3.69 -19.34
N TYR A 228 -14.34 -2.94 -18.25
CA TYR A 228 -14.60 -3.42 -16.88
C TYR A 228 -16.05 -3.88 -16.63
N GLN A 229 -16.93 -3.76 -17.64
CA GLN A 229 -18.33 -4.17 -17.65
C GLN A 229 -19.23 -3.31 -16.75
N SER A 230 -19.09 -3.41 -15.44
CA SER A 230 -20.00 -2.79 -14.46
C SER A 230 -19.28 -2.17 -13.27
N LEU A 231 -19.93 -1.18 -12.65
CA LEU A 231 -19.51 -0.61 -11.38
C LEU A 231 -19.77 -1.63 -10.27
N THR A 232 -18.78 -1.85 -9.41
CA THR A 232 -18.89 -2.73 -8.24
C THR A 232 -19.14 -1.92 -6.98
N ASP A 233 -18.48 -0.77 -6.84
CA ASP A 233 -18.64 0.13 -5.71
C ASP A 233 -18.44 1.58 -6.17
N VAL A 234 -19.25 2.48 -5.62
CA VAL A 234 -19.12 3.92 -5.80
C VAL A 234 -19.37 4.54 -4.43
N SER A 235 -18.33 5.17 -3.89
CA SER A 235 -18.35 5.71 -2.54
C SER A 235 -17.66 7.07 -2.48
N ALA A 236 -18.00 7.87 -1.48
CA ALA A 236 -17.36 9.15 -1.20
C ALA A 236 -16.74 9.14 0.19
N HIS A 237 -15.45 9.45 0.24
CA HIS A 237 -14.69 9.57 1.48
C HIS A 237 -14.61 11.06 1.85
N PHE A 238 -15.18 11.41 2.99
CA PHE A 238 -15.13 12.77 3.53
C PHE A 238 -13.89 12.90 4.41
N MET A 239 -13.13 13.96 4.21
CA MET A 239 -11.85 14.18 4.85
C MET A 239 -11.71 15.60 5.38
N LEU A 240 -11.00 15.75 6.48
CA LEU A 240 -10.55 17.03 7.00
C LEU A 240 -9.02 17.07 6.95
N GLY A 241 -8.46 17.73 5.93
CA GLY A 241 -7.03 17.62 5.64
C GLY A 241 -6.66 16.18 5.27
N SER A 242 -5.73 15.57 6.01
CA SER A 242 -5.37 14.15 5.87
C SER A 242 -6.31 13.19 6.60
N GLU A 243 -7.16 13.70 7.49
CA GLU A 243 -7.93 12.85 8.41
C GLU A 243 -9.22 12.37 7.76
N TYR A 244 -9.41 11.05 7.74
CA TYR A 244 -10.66 10.43 7.33
C TYR A 244 -11.77 10.72 8.34
N LEU A 245 -12.93 11.13 7.85
CA LEU A 245 -14.11 11.38 8.68
C LEU A 245 -15.08 10.19 8.61
N PHE A 246 -15.65 9.98 7.42
CA PHE A 246 -16.63 8.93 7.18
C PHE A 246 -16.76 8.65 5.69
N THR A 247 -17.46 7.57 5.34
CA THR A 247 -17.78 7.20 3.96
C THR A 247 -19.28 7.23 3.75
N SER A 248 -19.72 7.79 2.64
CA SER A 248 -21.06 7.54 2.09
C SER A 248 -20.96 6.64 0.86
N ASN A 249 -21.97 5.81 0.64
CA ASN A 249 -22.06 4.95 -0.53
C ASN A 249 -23.11 5.48 -1.49
N ALA A 250 -22.97 5.18 -2.78
CA ALA A 250 -23.94 5.56 -3.78
C ALA A 250 -25.31 4.91 -3.52
N VAL A 251 -26.36 5.63 -3.89
CA VAL A 251 -27.71 5.07 -3.94
C VAL A 251 -27.83 4.27 -5.25
N SER A 252 -28.34 3.05 -5.18
CA SER A 252 -28.53 2.19 -6.35
C SER A 252 -29.45 2.87 -7.37
N GLY A 253 -29.00 3.05 -8.61
CA GLY A 253 -29.78 3.65 -9.69
C GLY A 253 -28.90 4.25 -10.79
N THR A 254 -29.51 4.49 -11.97
CA THR A 254 -28.93 5.31 -13.05
C THR A 254 -29.78 6.57 -13.20
N PRO A 255 -29.19 7.79 -13.16
CA PRO A 255 -27.78 8.09 -12.91
C PRO A 255 -27.33 7.74 -11.48
N THR A 256 -26.04 7.48 -11.30
CA THR A 256 -25.48 7.16 -9.98
C THR A 256 -25.35 8.45 -9.17
N GLU A 257 -25.89 8.43 -7.94
CA GLU A 257 -25.88 9.57 -7.04
C GLU A 257 -25.19 9.20 -5.73
N ILE A 258 -24.36 10.12 -5.23
CA ILE A 258 -23.73 10.02 -3.92
C ILE A 258 -24.47 10.94 -2.95
N MET A 259 -24.79 10.42 -1.76
CA MET A 259 -25.29 11.24 -0.67
C MET A 259 -24.15 12.06 -0.08
N ALA A 260 -24.36 13.36 -0.01
CA ALA A 260 -23.45 14.33 0.57
C ALA A 260 -24.19 15.24 1.55
N MET A 261 -23.42 16.00 2.32
CA MET A 261 -23.91 17.02 3.23
C MET A 261 -23.59 18.41 2.70
N ALA A 262 -24.37 19.39 3.13
CA ALA A 262 -24.04 20.79 2.90
C ALA A 262 -22.66 21.12 3.48
N ARG A 263 -21.78 21.76 2.69
CA ARG A 263 -20.46 22.23 3.14
C ARG A 263 -20.55 23.62 3.77
N THR A 264 -21.38 23.74 4.79
CA THR A 264 -21.49 24.92 5.65
C THR A 264 -20.66 24.73 6.92
N PRO A 265 -20.26 25.80 7.63
CA PRO A 265 -19.56 25.65 8.91
C PRO A 265 -20.34 24.72 9.84
N PRO A 266 -19.66 23.77 10.52
CA PRO A 266 -18.20 23.60 10.63
C PRO A 266 -17.53 22.72 9.55
N PHE A 267 -18.28 22.28 8.53
CA PHE A 267 -17.83 21.37 7.46
C PHE A 267 -17.39 22.08 6.17
N ASP A 268 -17.27 23.40 6.18
CA ASP A 268 -16.89 24.24 5.03
C ASP A 268 -15.50 23.91 4.47
N THR A 269 -14.60 23.38 5.31
CA THR A 269 -13.27 22.91 4.90
C THR A 269 -13.18 21.40 4.67
N VAL A 270 -14.31 20.68 4.70
CA VAL A 270 -14.32 19.24 4.45
C VAL A 270 -14.30 18.98 2.96
N GLU A 271 -13.36 18.14 2.55
CA GLU A 271 -13.22 17.70 1.17
C GLU A 271 -13.83 16.31 1.02
N ALA A 272 -14.39 16.02 -0.14
CA ALA A 272 -14.94 14.71 -0.45
C ALA A 272 -14.21 14.12 -1.66
N ARG A 273 -13.71 12.89 -1.52
CA ARG A 273 -13.10 12.11 -2.59
C ARG A 273 -14.06 11.05 -3.06
N LEU A 274 -14.43 11.10 -4.33
CA LEU A 274 -15.11 10.01 -5.00
C LEU A 274 -14.11 8.86 -5.17
N ARG A 275 -14.54 7.66 -4.84
CA ARG A 275 -13.84 6.40 -5.10
C ARG A 275 -14.76 5.49 -5.88
N VAL A 276 -14.28 5.03 -7.04
CA VAL A 276 -15.01 4.14 -7.93
C VAL A 276 -14.23 2.86 -8.09
N THR A 277 -14.93 1.74 -7.88
CA THR A 277 -14.46 0.41 -8.26
C THR A 277 -15.32 -0.12 -9.39
N ALA A 278 -14.67 -0.58 -10.46
CA ALA A 278 -15.34 -1.27 -11.55
C ALA A 278 -14.67 -2.61 -11.87
N GLY A 279 -15.45 -3.54 -12.40
CA GLY A 279 -15.01 -4.88 -12.73
C GLY A 279 -14.81 -5.78 -11.50
N SER A 280 -14.80 -7.09 -11.75
CA SER A 280 -14.39 -8.08 -10.76
C SER A 280 -12.92 -8.40 -10.95
N SER A 281 -12.29 -9.01 -9.94
CA SER A 281 -10.91 -9.47 -10.13
C SER A 281 -10.80 -10.68 -11.08
N GLU A 282 -11.87 -11.16 -11.72
CA GLU A 282 -11.90 -12.44 -12.45
C GLU A 282 -10.90 -12.60 -13.61
N ARG A 283 -10.67 -13.86 -14.01
CA ARG A 283 -9.72 -14.33 -15.04
C ARG A 283 -10.05 -13.75 -16.42
N THR A 284 -9.44 -12.58 -16.71
CA THR A 284 -9.31 -11.85 -18.00
C THR A 284 -10.61 -11.25 -18.59
N ALA A 285 -10.64 -10.09 -19.28
CA ALA A 285 -9.61 -9.33 -20.01
C ALA A 285 -9.28 -7.92 -19.43
N SER A 286 -10.06 -7.45 -18.45
CA SER A 286 -9.97 -6.06 -17.97
C SER A 286 -9.61 -5.99 -16.49
N GLY A 287 -9.87 -7.08 -15.75
CA GLY A 287 -9.71 -7.13 -14.30
C GLY A 287 -10.57 -6.11 -13.58
N ARG A 288 -10.05 -5.66 -12.45
CA ARG A 288 -10.65 -4.64 -11.58
C ARG A 288 -9.89 -3.33 -11.72
N VAL A 289 -10.60 -2.22 -11.69
CA VAL A 289 -10.01 -0.89 -11.53
C VAL A 289 -10.53 -0.23 -10.26
N LEU A 290 -9.64 0.45 -9.57
CA LEU A 290 -9.93 1.39 -8.51
C LEU A 290 -9.47 2.76 -8.96
N ALA A 291 -10.38 3.72 -9.05
CA ALA A 291 -10.06 5.10 -9.41
C ALA A 291 -10.63 6.06 -8.38
N SER A 292 -9.96 7.18 -8.19
CA SER A 292 -10.42 8.24 -7.29
C SER A 292 -10.37 9.59 -7.96
N THR A 293 -11.22 10.52 -7.53
CA THR A 293 -11.14 11.94 -7.90
C THR A 293 -11.77 12.79 -6.81
N TRP A 294 -11.46 14.08 -6.79
CA TRP A 294 -12.19 15.02 -5.93
C TRP A 294 -13.63 15.19 -6.42
N MET A 295 -14.57 15.21 -5.47
CA MET A 295 -15.95 15.52 -5.78
C MET A 295 -16.12 17.01 -6.05
N ALA A 296 -16.87 17.33 -7.10
CA ALA A 296 -17.33 18.68 -7.33
C ALA A 296 -18.19 19.16 -6.15
N HIS A 297 -18.05 20.44 -5.81
CA HIS A 297 -18.89 21.06 -4.78
C HIS A 297 -20.33 21.24 -5.27
N GLU A 298 -20.50 21.51 -6.56
CA GLU A 298 -21.78 21.64 -7.25
C GLU A 298 -21.68 21.00 -8.64
N GLY A 299 -22.81 20.56 -9.19
CA GLY A 299 -22.87 19.94 -10.52
C GLY A 299 -22.49 18.45 -10.53
N VAL A 300 -22.04 17.98 -11.70
CA VAL A 300 -21.70 16.56 -11.94
C VAL A 300 -20.22 16.32 -11.65
N THR A 301 -19.93 15.29 -10.85
CA THR A 301 -18.56 14.78 -10.71
C THR A 301 -18.31 13.72 -11.79
N SER A 302 -17.44 14.04 -12.74
CA SER A 302 -17.05 13.09 -13.80
C SER A 302 -15.74 12.38 -13.46
N LEU A 303 -15.70 11.07 -13.69
CA LEU A 303 -14.51 10.24 -13.53
C LEU A 303 -14.37 9.31 -14.74
N ALA A 304 -13.29 9.47 -15.50
CA ALA A 304 -12.94 8.54 -16.57
C ALA A 304 -12.08 7.41 -15.99
N LEU A 305 -12.47 6.16 -16.22
CA LEU A 305 -11.63 5.02 -15.84
C LEU A 305 -10.46 4.86 -16.84
N PRO A 306 -9.25 4.53 -16.36
CA PRO A 306 -8.08 4.28 -17.21
C PRO A 306 -8.24 2.98 -18.01
N ALA A 307 -7.52 2.87 -19.13
CA ALA A 307 -7.45 1.61 -19.86
C ALA A 307 -6.76 0.52 -18.99
N PRO A 308 -7.24 -0.73 -19.02
CA PRO A 308 -6.58 -1.81 -18.28
C PRO A 308 -5.20 -2.08 -18.86
N MET A 309 -4.25 -2.42 -17.99
CA MET A 309 -2.98 -2.98 -18.43
C MET A 309 -3.21 -4.32 -19.12
N THR A 310 -2.59 -4.51 -20.28
CA THR A 310 -2.56 -5.80 -20.99
C THR A 310 -1.16 -6.39 -20.92
N LEU A 311 -1.05 -7.65 -20.48
CA LEU A 311 0.17 -8.42 -20.66
C LEU A 311 0.17 -8.98 -22.09
N THR A 312 1.08 -8.48 -22.93
CA THR A 312 1.17 -8.83 -24.36
C THR A 312 2.06 -10.03 -24.62
N SER A 313 2.94 -10.37 -23.67
CA SER A 313 3.71 -11.62 -23.67
C SER A 313 4.10 -11.97 -22.23
N PRO A 314 3.88 -13.21 -21.78
CA PRO A 314 2.95 -14.18 -22.36
C PRO A 314 1.52 -13.63 -22.34
N THR A 315 0.64 -14.15 -23.22
CA THR A 315 -0.80 -13.84 -23.16
C THR A 315 -1.45 -14.75 -22.11
N PRO A 316 -1.87 -14.24 -20.93
CA PRO A 316 -2.46 -15.08 -19.90
C PRO A 316 -3.83 -15.58 -20.36
N GLY A 317 -4.14 -16.82 -20.02
CA GLY A 317 -5.44 -17.44 -20.22
C GLY A 317 -6.22 -17.57 -18.92
N THR A 318 -7.32 -18.32 -18.99
CA THR A 318 -8.15 -18.66 -17.82
C THR A 318 -7.63 -19.95 -17.15
N GLU A 319 -8.29 -20.43 -16.08
CA GLU A 319 -7.95 -21.73 -15.49
C GLU A 319 -8.25 -22.88 -16.44
N ALA A 320 -9.39 -22.79 -17.11
CA ALA A 320 -9.86 -23.86 -17.98
C ALA A 320 -9.03 -23.90 -19.28
N ALA A 321 -8.49 -22.76 -19.69
CA ALA A 321 -7.64 -22.61 -20.85
C ALA A 321 -6.50 -21.62 -20.56
N PRO A 322 -5.42 -22.07 -19.88
CA PRO A 322 -4.24 -21.25 -19.63
C PRO A 322 -3.55 -20.87 -20.94
N GLY A 323 -2.88 -19.73 -20.96
CA GLY A 323 -1.98 -19.39 -22.06
C GLY A 323 -0.77 -20.31 -22.07
N THR A 324 -0.11 -20.50 -23.20
CA THR A 324 1.09 -21.33 -23.30
C THR A 324 2.24 -20.53 -23.88
N VAL A 325 3.42 -20.62 -23.26
CA VAL A 325 4.62 -19.91 -23.70
C VAL A 325 5.86 -20.76 -23.48
N PRO A 326 6.87 -20.67 -24.36
CA PRO A 326 8.18 -21.24 -24.08
C PRO A 326 8.78 -20.64 -22.80
N ARG A 327 9.32 -21.51 -21.95
CA ARG A 327 10.08 -21.13 -20.76
C ARG A 327 11.40 -20.48 -21.15
N SER A 328 12.08 -21.08 -22.13
CA SER A 328 13.30 -20.53 -22.70
C SER A 328 12.99 -19.26 -23.50
N GLY A 329 13.70 -18.17 -23.19
CA GLY A 329 13.48 -16.87 -23.85
C GLY A 329 12.22 -16.12 -23.41
N LEU A 330 11.58 -16.54 -22.32
CA LEU A 330 10.41 -15.86 -21.76
C LEU A 330 10.69 -14.36 -21.57
N THR A 331 9.87 -13.51 -22.18
CA THR A 331 9.93 -12.07 -22.00
C THR A 331 8.55 -11.57 -21.61
N LEU A 332 8.48 -10.93 -20.45
CA LEU A 332 7.30 -10.22 -19.97
C LEU A 332 7.17 -8.91 -20.71
N ARG A 333 6.10 -8.73 -21.47
CA ARG A 333 5.80 -7.49 -22.21
C ARG A 333 4.40 -7.02 -21.86
N TRP A 334 4.21 -5.72 -21.81
CA TRP A 334 2.95 -5.12 -21.41
C TRP A 334 2.63 -3.88 -22.22
N SER A 335 1.36 -3.50 -22.19
CA SER A 335 0.85 -2.18 -22.58
C SER A 335 0.02 -1.66 -21.41
N ALA A 336 0.27 -0.43 -21.00
CA ALA A 336 -0.45 0.25 -19.93
C ALA A 336 -1.08 1.54 -20.45
N ASP A 337 -2.01 2.11 -19.68
CA ASP A 337 -2.50 3.46 -19.93
C ASP A 337 -1.33 4.45 -19.98
N PRO A 338 -1.27 5.40 -20.94
CA PRO A 338 -0.16 6.36 -21.03
C PRO A 338 0.05 7.22 -19.79
N SER A 339 -0.98 7.38 -18.95
CA SER A 339 -0.87 8.10 -17.68
C SER A 339 -0.37 7.23 -16.52
N ALA A 340 -0.23 5.91 -16.70
CA ALA A 340 0.34 5.04 -15.69
C ALA A 340 1.78 5.49 -15.35
N HIS A 341 2.14 5.45 -14.07
CA HIS A 341 3.52 5.66 -13.62
C HIS A 341 4.24 4.34 -13.45
N THR A 342 3.53 3.30 -13.00
CA THR A 342 4.13 2.03 -12.62
C THR A 342 3.35 0.87 -13.20
N VAL A 343 4.06 -0.21 -13.53
CA VAL A 343 3.49 -1.52 -13.77
C VAL A 343 4.06 -2.53 -12.79
N THR A 344 3.31 -3.57 -12.49
CA THR A 344 3.79 -4.72 -11.73
C THR A 344 3.29 -6.00 -12.38
N VAL A 345 4.16 -6.99 -12.51
CA VAL A 345 3.84 -8.33 -13.00
C VAL A 345 4.40 -9.35 -12.02
N ARG A 346 3.56 -10.30 -11.61
CA ARG A 346 3.91 -11.40 -10.72
C ARG A 346 3.66 -12.72 -11.41
N LEU A 347 4.67 -13.59 -11.43
CA LEU A 347 4.60 -15.00 -11.80
C LEU A 347 4.72 -15.84 -10.53
N SER A 348 3.77 -16.73 -10.28
CA SER A 348 3.80 -17.62 -9.12
C SER A 348 3.40 -19.03 -9.53
N PRO A 349 4.21 -20.06 -9.23
CA PRO A 349 3.90 -21.44 -9.60
C PRO A 349 2.63 -21.91 -8.87
N MET A 350 1.80 -22.73 -9.53
CA MET A 350 0.54 -23.24 -8.99
C MET A 350 0.61 -24.70 -8.52
N GLN A 351 1.68 -25.43 -8.84
CA GLN A 351 1.84 -26.83 -8.46
C GLN A 351 2.95 -26.98 -7.41
N GLY A 352 2.74 -27.88 -6.45
CA GLY A 352 3.65 -28.11 -5.33
C GLY A 352 4.98 -28.76 -5.74
N GLY A 353 6.06 -28.28 -5.13
CA GLY A 353 7.47 -28.58 -5.38
C GLY A 353 8.33 -27.39 -4.93
N PRO A 354 9.63 -27.34 -5.20
CA PRO A 354 10.40 -26.13 -4.94
C PRO A 354 9.83 -24.97 -5.77
N GLU A 355 9.39 -23.90 -5.13
CA GLU A 355 8.65 -22.81 -5.78
C GLU A 355 9.58 -21.63 -6.06
N LEU A 356 9.77 -21.28 -7.34
CA LEU A 356 10.38 -20.00 -7.72
C LEU A 356 9.29 -19.06 -8.23
N SER A 357 9.05 -17.97 -7.50
CA SER A 357 8.16 -16.88 -7.91
C SER A 357 8.97 -15.65 -8.31
N TRP A 358 8.44 -14.88 -9.27
CA TRP A 358 9.11 -13.68 -9.78
C TRP A 358 8.13 -12.51 -9.85
N ASP A 359 8.46 -11.44 -9.14
CA ASP A 359 7.79 -10.15 -9.15
C ASP A 359 8.63 -9.15 -9.93
N VAL A 360 8.00 -8.34 -10.77
CA VAL A 360 8.63 -7.28 -11.54
C VAL A 360 7.87 -6.00 -11.30
N THR A 361 8.57 -4.93 -10.92
CA THR A 361 8.04 -3.57 -10.85
C THR A 361 8.86 -2.68 -11.79
N ALA A 362 8.18 -1.94 -12.66
CA ALA A 362 8.84 -1.09 -13.64
C ALA A 362 8.09 0.23 -13.82
N SER A 363 8.78 1.23 -14.37
CA SER A 363 8.08 2.38 -14.96
C SER A 363 7.11 1.86 -16.02
N ALA A 364 5.91 2.44 -16.10
CA ALA A 364 4.96 2.05 -17.13
C ALA A 364 5.45 2.31 -18.56
N SER A 365 6.45 3.19 -18.73
CA SER A 365 7.11 3.46 -20.01
C SER A 365 8.10 2.37 -20.45
N ALA A 366 8.46 1.43 -19.56
CA ALA A 366 9.33 0.31 -19.92
C ALA A 366 8.57 -0.68 -20.84
N SER A 367 9.28 -1.30 -21.78
CA SER A 367 8.68 -2.14 -22.83
C SER A 367 8.62 -3.64 -22.47
N GLY A 368 9.31 -4.06 -21.42
CA GLY A 368 9.29 -5.43 -20.94
C GLY A 368 10.43 -5.79 -19.99
N PHE A 369 10.47 -7.06 -19.59
CA PHE A 369 11.47 -7.66 -18.73
C PHE A 369 11.68 -9.13 -19.09
N THR A 370 12.92 -9.61 -19.03
CA THR A 370 13.26 -11.02 -19.24
C THR A 370 13.82 -11.59 -17.94
N PRO A 371 13.13 -12.54 -17.28
CA PRO A 371 13.70 -13.27 -16.16
C PRO A 371 15.02 -13.94 -16.55
N PHE A 372 15.97 -13.97 -15.63
CA PHE A 372 17.32 -14.48 -15.86
C PHE A 372 17.67 -15.60 -14.88
N ILE A 373 18.74 -16.32 -15.19
CA ILE A 373 19.25 -17.39 -14.34
C ILE A 373 19.94 -16.77 -13.13
N LEU A 374 19.44 -17.05 -11.93
CA LEU A 374 20.06 -16.56 -10.70
C LEU A 374 21.46 -17.15 -10.51
N PRO A 375 22.40 -16.42 -9.90
CA PRO A 375 23.71 -16.96 -9.55
C PRO A 375 23.59 -18.18 -8.63
N ALA A 376 24.42 -19.21 -8.86
CA ALA A 376 24.31 -20.50 -8.17
C ALA A 376 24.53 -20.37 -6.65
N GLU A 377 25.36 -19.41 -6.26
CA GLU A 377 25.65 -19.07 -4.88
C GLU A 377 24.49 -18.31 -4.20
N VAL A 378 23.57 -17.70 -4.95
CA VAL A 378 22.47 -16.87 -4.42
C VAL A 378 21.20 -17.68 -4.16
N SER A 379 20.93 -18.71 -4.96
CA SER A 379 19.70 -19.48 -4.84
C SER A 379 19.86 -20.93 -5.34
N PRO A 380 19.27 -21.93 -4.63
CA PRO A 380 19.23 -23.30 -5.12
C PRO A 380 18.26 -23.47 -6.31
N LEU A 381 17.21 -22.66 -6.40
CA LEU A 381 16.32 -22.59 -7.57
C LEU A 381 16.72 -21.39 -8.40
N ARG A 382 17.22 -21.62 -9.60
CA ARG A 382 17.91 -20.59 -10.38
C ARG A 382 17.10 -20.05 -11.54
N GLU A 383 16.12 -20.82 -12.00
CA GLU A 383 15.30 -20.50 -13.15
C GLU A 383 13.85 -20.90 -12.86
N LEU A 384 12.92 -20.23 -13.53
CA LEU A 384 11.53 -20.66 -13.55
C LEU A 384 11.49 -22.09 -14.10
N ALA A 385 10.79 -22.99 -13.41
CA ALA A 385 10.56 -24.36 -13.86
C ALA A 385 9.44 -24.43 -14.89
N ALA A 386 9.42 -25.49 -15.71
CA ALA A 386 8.24 -25.80 -16.53
C ALA A 386 7.04 -26.11 -15.62
N GLY A 387 5.84 -25.77 -16.09
CA GLY A 387 4.60 -26.00 -15.37
C GLY A 387 3.67 -24.79 -15.39
N ARG A 388 2.65 -24.85 -14.55
CA ARG A 388 1.56 -23.87 -14.51
C ARG A 388 1.86 -22.75 -13.53
N TYR A 389 1.66 -21.51 -13.98
CA TYR A 389 1.88 -20.30 -13.20
C TYR A 389 0.62 -19.44 -13.18
N PHE A 390 0.31 -18.94 -11.99
CA PHE A 390 -0.56 -17.81 -11.79
C PHE A 390 0.20 -16.53 -12.19
N VAL A 391 -0.44 -15.71 -13.01
CA VAL A 391 0.10 -14.44 -13.46
C VAL A 391 -0.82 -13.33 -12.98
N ARG A 392 -0.28 -12.36 -12.26
CA ARG A 392 -0.99 -11.15 -11.87
C ARG A 392 -0.28 -9.96 -12.48
N TRP A 393 -1.05 -9.01 -13.02
CA TRP A 393 -0.49 -7.78 -13.55
C TRP A 393 -1.34 -6.58 -13.14
N SER A 394 -0.68 -5.45 -12.96
CA SER A 394 -1.32 -4.22 -12.53
C SER A 394 -0.58 -3.00 -13.04
N SER A 395 -1.30 -1.91 -13.23
CA SER A 395 -0.73 -0.59 -13.49
C SER A 395 -1.31 0.41 -12.52
N ARG A 396 -0.56 1.47 -12.24
CA ARG A 396 -0.97 2.49 -11.26
C ARG A 396 -0.52 3.87 -11.71
N PHE A 397 -1.42 4.82 -11.56
CA PHE A 397 -1.10 6.24 -11.52
C PHE A 397 -1.10 6.68 -10.06
N LEU A 398 0.05 7.21 -9.63
CA LEU A 398 0.25 7.56 -8.21
C LEU A 398 -0.52 8.83 -7.81
N GLY A 399 -1.07 9.57 -8.77
CA GLY A 399 -1.75 10.85 -8.55
C GLY A 399 -0.94 12.02 -9.10
N THR A 400 -1.61 13.17 -9.24
CA THR A 400 -1.00 14.39 -9.78
C THR A 400 0.20 14.83 -8.93
N GLY A 401 1.30 15.18 -9.60
CA GLY A 401 2.51 15.67 -8.94
C GLY A 401 3.43 14.57 -8.39
N LEU A 402 3.06 13.30 -8.54
CA LEU A 402 3.89 12.15 -8.20
C LEU A 402 4.39 11.45 -9.46
N GLY A 403 5.40 10.58 -9.33
CA GLY A 403 5.98 9.83 -10.45
C GLY A 403 6.68 8.57 -9.97
N TYR A 404 7.18 7.75 -10.91
CA TYR A 404 7.87 6.49 -10.60
C TYR A 404 8.95 6.60 -9.51
N PRO A 405 9.83 7.64 -9.49
CA PRO A 405 10.86 7.79 -8.46
C PRO A 405 10.32 7.99 -7.03
N GLU A 406 9.08 8.46 -6.87
CA GLU A 406 8.47 8.69 -5.55
C GLU A 406 8.28 7.39 -4.76
N LEU A 407 8.26 6.24 -5.44
CA LEU A 407 8.17 4.93 -4.79
C LEU A 407 9.42 4.55 -4.01
N PHE A 408 10.57 5.12 -4.36
CA PHE A 408 11.88 4.70 -3.84
C PHE A 408 12.43 5.64 -2.78
N LYS A 409 11.58 6.52 -2.24
CA LYS A 409 11.88 7.38 -1.11
C LYS A 409 11.59 6.67 0.20
N GLU A 410 12.24 7.12 1.27
CA GLU A 410 12.03 6.60 2.63
C GLU A 410 10.56 6.58 3.04
N SER A 411 9.82 7.65 2.75
CA SER A 411 8.38 7.76 3.00
C SER A 411 7.63 7.97 1.69
N PRO A 412 7.25 6.90 0.97
CA PRO A 412 6.62 7.04 -0.33
C PRO A 412 5.16 7.49 -0.18
N THR A 413 4.73 8.48 -0.97
CA THR A 413 3.31 8.84 -1.09
C THR A 413 2.69 8.01 -2.21
N LEU A 414 1.81 7.07 -1.87
CA LEU A 414 1.30 6.07 -2.81
C LEU A 414 -0.06 6.40 -3.43
N TYR A 415 -0.76 7.38 -2.85
CA TYR A 415 -2.10 7.80 -3.25
C TYR A 415 -2.23 9.32 -3.21
N GLY A 416 -1.70 9.97 -4.23
CA GLY A 416 -1.94 11.38 -4.50
C GLY A 416 -3.35 11.65 -5.01
N THR A 417 -3.64 12.90 -5.34
CA THR A 417 -4.92 13.29 -5.90
C THR A 417 -5.15 12.62 -7.25
N ASN A 418 -6.37 12.12 -7.47
CA ASN A 418 -6.78 11.41 -8.69
C ASN A 418 -6.03 10.09 -8.96
N ALA A 419 -5.44 9.49 -7.93
CA ALA A 419 -4.76 8.21 -8.06
C ALA A 419 -5.73 7.10 -8.49
N TRP A 420 -5.19 6.14 -9.23
CA TRP A 420 -5.91 4.96 -9.67
C TRP A 420 -4.97 3.76 -9.81
N ASP A 421 -5.53 2.55 -9.70
CA ASP A 421 -4.85 1.30 -9.97
C ASP A 421 -5.76 0.33 -10.73
N THR A 422 -5.18 -0.38 -11.69
CA THR A 422 -5.81 -1.50 -12.42
C THR A 422 -5.16 -2.79 -11.96
N ASN A 423 -5.92 -3.86 -11.78
CA ASN A 423 -5.40 -5.15 -11.38
C ASN A 423 -6.14 -6.29 -12.06
N ALA A 424 -5.40 -7.19 -12.69
CA ALA A 424 -5.94 -8.38 -13.33
C ALA A 424 -5.07 -9.60 -13.02
N TYR A 425 -5.65 -10.79 -13.19
CA TYR A 425 -4.91 -12.03 -13.11
C TYR A 425 -5.38 -13.05 -14.15
N GLY A 426 -4.54 -14.05 -14.38
CA GLY A 426 -4.71 -15.10 -15.35
C GLY A 426 -3.66 -16.18 -15.15
N GLU A 427 -3.51 -17.04 -16.14
CA GLU A 427 -2.59 -18.18 -16.02
C GLU A 427 -1.83 -18.47 -17.29
N VAL A 428 -0.63 -19.00 -17.11
CA VAL A 428 0.23 -19.46 -18.20
C VAL A 428 0.82 -20.82 -17.86
N ILE A 429 1.08 -21.62 -18.88
CA ILE A 429 1.88 -22.83 -18.83
C ILE A 429 3.22 -22.49 -19.47
N LEU A 430 4.29 -22.61 -18.68
CA LEU A 430 5.67 -22.57 -19.16
C LEU A 430 6.06 -23.98 -19.58
N GLN A 431 6.51 -24.16 -20.82
CA GLN A 431 6.98 -25.44 -21.35
C GLN A 431 8.31 -25.28 -22.06
N ASP A 432 9.08 -26.37 -22.13
CA ASP A 432 10.36 -26.41 -22.86
C ASP A 432 10.17 -26.57 -24.38
#